data_AF-A0A661I6F9-F1
#
_entry.id   AF-A0A661I6F9-F1
#
_cell.length_a   1.000
_cell.length_b   1.000
_cell.length_c   1.000
_cell.angle_alpha   90.00
_cell.angle_beta   90.00
_cell.angle_gamma   90.00
#
_symmetry.space_group_name_H-M   'P 1'
#
loop_
_entity.id
_entity.type
_entity.pdbx_description
1 polymer ?
#
loop_
_entity_poly.entity_id
_entity_poly.type
_entity_poly.pdbx_seq_one_letter_code
_entity_poly.pdbx_strand_id
1 'polypeptide(L)'
;MIHPQFLSKWDKSQLPVLNRIIDAIVKHINRWTFGSGYKHDIEVTDTGTADTDFTVNHNLGYTPSGWLLYYQNKPGSLYVVSWDSTSAVFRFSNDNAHIKFRLF
;
A
#
# COMPACT_ATOMS: atom_id res chain seq x y z
N MET A 1 19.09 -12.88 -11.11
CA MET A 1 19.95 -13.78 -11.90
C MET A 1 20.46 -14.87 -10.95
N ILE A 2 20.08 -16.14 -11.14
CA ILE A 2 20.41 -17.24 -10.21
C ILE A 2 21.86 -17.69 -10.49
N HIS A 3 22.65 -17.90 -9.43
CA HIS A 3 24.04 -18.30 -9.55
C HIS A 3 24.17 -19.71 -10.17
N PRO A 4 25.10 -19.94 -11.14
CA PRO A 4 25.23 -21.20 -11.89
C PRO A 4 25.34 -22.47 -11.05
N GLN A 5 25.92 -22.36 -9.86
CA GLN A 5 26.12 -23.50 -8.94
C GLN A 5 24.81 -24.15 -8.45
N PHE A 6 23.68 -23.43 -8.50
CA PHE A 6 22.37 -23.96 -8.09
C PHE A 6 21.59 -24.57 -9.27
N LEU A 7 22.00 -24.28 -10.51
CA LEU A 7 21.37 -24.77 -11.73
C LEU A 7 21.75 -26.22 -12.07
N SER A 8 22.90 -26.72 -11.59
CA SER A 8 23.40 -28.06 -11.90
C SER A 8 22.66 -29.19 -11.18
N LYS A 9 21.85 -28.88 -10.16
CA LYS A 9 21.10 -29.85 -9.34
C LYS A 9 19.58 -29.80 -9.58
N TRP A 10 19.11 -28.90 -10.43
CA TRP A 10 17.68 -28.68 -10.68
C TRP A 10 17.30 -29.23 -12.05
N ASP A 11 16.13 -29.86 -12.14
CA ASP A 11 15.57 -30.21 -13.44
C ASP A 11 15.27 -28.92 -14.21
N LYS A 12 15.85 -28.80 -15.41
CA LYS A 12 15.68 -27.63 -16.28
C LYS A 12 14.21 -27.35 -16.60
N SER A 13 13.36 -28.36 -16.57
CA SER A 13 11.91 -28.24 -16.75
C SER A 13 11.22 -27.38 -15.65
N GLN A 14 11.82 -27.29 -14.47
CA GLN A 14 11.27 -26.59 -13.29
C GLN A 14 11.71 -25.12 -13.21
N LEU A 15 12.72 -24.72 -14.00
CA LEU A 15 13.26 -23.35 -14.00
C LEU A 15 12.23 -22.27 -14.37
N PRO A 16 11.30 -22.47 -15.33
CA PRO A 16 10.27 -21.48 -15.63
C PRO A 16 9.31 -21.26 -14.46
N VAL A 17 8.98 -22.32 -13.72
CA VAL A 17 8.10 -22.26 -12.55
C VAL A 17 8.80 -21.55 -11.40
N LEU A 18 10.07 -21.89 -11.14
CA LEU A 18 10.88 -21.22 -10.13
C LEU A 18 11.05 -19.72 -10.43
N ASN A 19 11.34 -19.36 -11.68
CA ASN A 19 11.46 -17.96 -12.08
C ASN A 19 10.14 -17.21 -11.87
N ARG A 20 8.99 -17.82 -12.17
CA ARG A 20 7.67 -17.23 -11.88
C ARG A 20 7.44 -17.03 -10.38
N ILE A 21 7.82 -17.99 -9.54
CA ILE A 21 7.69 -17.88 -8.09
C ILE A 21 8.59 -16.76 -7.57
N ILE A 22 9.85 -16.69 -8.00
CA ILE A 22 10.79 -15.65 -7.60
C ILE A 22 10.29 -14.27 -8.05
N ASP A 23 9.81 -14.13 -9.28
CA ASP A 23 9.24 -12.87 -9.76
C ASP A 23 8.01 -12.45 -8.96
N ALA A 24 7.15 -13.40 -8.59
CA ALA A 24 5.99 -13.13 -7.75
C ALA A 24 6.41 -12.66 -6.34
N ILE A 25 7.41 -13.32 -5.74
CA ILE A 25 7.96 -12.95 -4.44
C ILE A 25 8.63 -11.58 -4.50
N VAL A 26 9.47 -11.30 -5.50
CA VAL A 26 10.14 -10.01 -5.66
C VAL A 26 9.14 -8.89 -5.90
N LYS A 27 8.09 -9.12 -6.70
CA LYS A 27 6.99 -8.15 -6.85
C LYS A 27 6.26 -7.91 -5.54
N HIS A 28 6.00 -8.98 -4.78
CA HIS A 28 5.31 -8.88 -3.49
C HIS A 28 6.16 -8.11 -2.47
N ILE A 29 7.46 -8.43 -2.36
CA ILE A 29 8.41 -7.75 -1.47
C ILE A 29 8.60 -6.30 -1.90
N ASN A 30 8.87 -6.00 -3.17
CA ASN A 30 9.07 -4.62 -3.63
C ASN A 30 7.83 -3.74 -3.44
N ARG A 31 6.64 -4.32 -3.56
CA ARG A 31 5.36 -3.67 -3.23
C ARG A 31 5.25 -3.35 -1.74
N TRP A 32 5.78 -4.23 -0.89
CA TRP A 32 5.78 -4.06 0.57
C TRP A 32 6.85 -3.06 1.05
N THR A 33 8.08 -3.16 0.53
CA THR A 33 9.25 -2.47 1.09
C THR A 33 9.52 -1.12 0.44
N PHE A 34 9.25 -0.95 -0.85
CA PHE A 34 9.67 0.22 -1.63
C PHE A 34 8.51 1.01 -2.23
N GLY A 35 7.27 0.67 -1.89
CA GLY A 35 6.10 1.47 -2.25
C GLY A 35 6.02 1.74 -3.75
N SER A 36 6.25 0.73 -4.58
CA SER A 36 5.91 0.55 -6.01
C SER A 36 5.85 1.75 -7.01
N GLY A 37 6.27 2.97 -6.69
CA GLY A 37 6.01 4.18 -7.48
C GLY A 37 4.54 4.63 -7.48
N TYR A 38 3.65 3.89 -6.83
CA TYR A 38 2.26 4.26 -6.65
C TYR A 38 2.15 5.10 -5.37
N LYS A 39 1.27 6.11 -5.35
CA LYS A 39 1.07 6.97 -4.16
C LYS A 39 0.49 6.14 -3.01
N HIS A 40 1.38 5.50 -2.26
CA HIS A 40 1.05 4.85 -1.00
C HIS A 40 0.90 5.89 0.11
N ASP A 41 1.72 6.93 0.06
CA ASP A 41 1.69 8.04 1.00
C ASP A 41 0.65 9.07 0.56
N ILE A 42 -0.28 9.33 1.49
CA ILE A 42 -1.40 10.23 1.32
C ILE A 42 -1.20 11.36 2.32
N GLU A 43 -1.41 12.57 1.84
CA GLU A 43 -1.44 13.78 2.64
C GLU A 43 -2.81 14.44 2.46
N VAL A 44 -3.54 14.59 3.57
CA VAL A 44 -4.83 15.25 3.59
C VAL A 44 -4.77 16.37 4.61
N THR A 45 -5.09 17.58 4.15
CA THR A 45 -5.42 18.70 5.01
C THR A 45 -6.92 18.86 4.94
N ASP A 46 -7.61 18.33 5.93
CA ASP A 46 -9.03 18.60 6.10
C ASP A 46 -9.19 20.02 6.65
N THR A 47 -10.07 20.80 6.05
CA THR A 47 -10.47 22.14 6.50
C THR A 47 -11.95 22.18 6.92
N GLY A 48 -12.58 21.01 7.00
CA GLY A 48 -13.97 20.82 7.38
C GLY A 48 -14.16 20.52 8.86
N THR A 49 -15.37 20.06 9.17
CA THR A 49 -15.80 19.61 10.49
C THR A 49 -15.23 18.23 10.83
N ALA A 50 -15.12 17.92 12.12
CA ALA A 50 -14.81 16.56 12.56
C ALA A 50 -15.77 15.53 11.95
N ASP A 51 -15.27 14.31 11.76
CA ASP A 51 -16.04 13.17 11.24
C ASP A 51 -16.58 13.36 9.81
N THR A 52 -15.94 14.21 9.01
CA THR A 52 -16.24 14.35 7.58
C THR A 52 -15.53 13.27 6.76
N ASP A 53 -16.25 12.67 5.82
CA ASP A 53 -15.69 11.68 4.91
C ASP A 53 -14.89 12.36 3.79
N PHE A 54 -13.69 11.85 3.52
CA PHE A 54 -12.87 12.27 2.39
C PHE A 54 -12.40 11.07 1.58
N THR A 55 -12.41 11.23 0.26
CA THR A 55 -12.01 10.17 -0.68
C THR A 55 -10.56 10.36 -1.10
N VAL A 56 -9.81 9.27 -1.07
CA VAL A 56 -8.47 9.19 -1.60
C VAL A 56 -8.43 8.24 -2.78
N ASN A 57 -8.10 8.79 -3.95
CA ASN A 57 -7.87 8.00 -5.14
C ASN A 57 -6.44 7.44 -5.11
N HIS A 58 -6.30 6.13 -5.32
CA HIS A 58 -5.03 5.45 -5.31
C HIS A 58 -4.88 4.53 -6.52
N ASN A 59 -3.64 4.39 -7.00
CA ASN A 59 -3.36 3.60 -8.20
C ASN A 59 -2.73 2.24 -7.89
N LEU A 60 -2.97 1.70 -6.70
CA LEU A 60 -2.34 0.47 -6.23
C LEU A 60 -2.57 -0.74 -7.16
N GLY A 61 -3.68 -0.77 -7.89
CA GLY A 61 -4.05 -1.91 -8.75
C GLY A 61 -4.62 -3.09 -7.95
N TYR A 62 -4.97 -2.87 -6.69
CA TYR A 62 -5.56 -3.82 -5.76
C TYR A 62 -6.25 -3.06 -4.62
N THR A 63 -7.17 -3.72 -3.92
CA THR A 63 -7.81 -3.15 -2.72
C THR A 63 -6.83 -3.17 -1.54
N PRO A 64 -6.53 -2.04 -0.88
CA PRO A 64 -5.65 -2.00 0.28
C PRO A 64 -6.07 -3.00 1.36
N SER A 65 -5.09 -3.56 2.04
CA SER A 65 -5.29 -4.44 3.19
C SER A 65 -5.30 -3.68 4.52
N GLY A 66 -4.70 -2.49 4.55
CA GLY A 66 -4.51 -1.71 5.75
C GLY A 66 -4.06 -0.28 5.47
N TRP A 67 -4.01 0.52 6.52
CA TRP A 67 -3.36 1.83 6.53
C TRP A 67 -2.51 2.02 7.78
N LEU A 68 -1.48 2.87 7.65
CA LEU A 68 -0.64 3.31 8.76
C LEU A 68 -0.68 4.83 8.84
N LEU A 69 -1.29 5.37 9.89
CA LEU A 69 -1.24 6.79 10.22
C LEU A 69 0.10 7.10 10.89
N TYR A 70 0.95 7.90 10.25
CA TYR A 70 2.31 8.20 10.74
C TYR A 70 2.52 9.68 11.08
N TYR A 71 1.58 10.55 10.71
CA TYR A 71 1.59 11.96 11.12
C TYR A 71 0.16 12.47 11.32
N GLN A 72 -0.03 13.26 12.38
CA GLN A 72 -1.21 14.07 12.61
C GLN A 72 -0.81 15.34 13.38
N ASN A 73 -1.34 16.49 12.98
CA ASN A 73 -1.11 17.76 13.69
C ASN A 73 -2.02 17.94 14.92
N LYS A 74 -3.10 17.17 15.02
CA LYS A 74 -4.13 17.22 16.07
C LYS A 74 -4.44 15.82 16.60
N PRO A 75 -4.89 15.70 17.87
CA PRO A 75 -5.33 14.42 18.41
C PRO A 75 -6.60 13.95 17.66
N GLY A 76 -6.62 12.70 17.22
CA GLY A 76 -7.75 12.12 16.53
C GLY A 76 -7.46 10.69 16.10
N SER A 77 -8.45 10.06 15.47
CA SER A 77 -8.33 8.72 14.91
C SER A 77 -8.80 8.74 13.47
N LEU A 78 -8.06 8.03 12.62
CA LEU A 78 -8.36 7.83 11.21
C LEU A 78 -9.06 6.48 11.04
N TYR A 79 -10.27 6.50 10.49
CA TYR A 79 -11.07 5.31 10.22
C TYR A 79 -11.30 5.13 8.73
N VAL A 80 -11.31 3.88 8.28
CA VAL A 80 -11.79 3.53 6.94
C VAL A 80 -13.31 3.38 6.98
N VAL A 81 -14.00 3.99 6.02
CA VAL A 81 -15.44 3.82 5.81
C VAL A 81 -15.68 2.77 4.73
N SER A 82 -14.95 2.87 3.63
CA SER A 82 -14.96 1.90 2.54
C SER A 82 -13.70 2.03 1.69
N TRP A 83 -13.34 0.99 0.94
CA TRP A 83 -12.32 1.09 -0.11
C TRP A 83 -12.53 0.02 -1.18
N ASP A 84 -11.96 0.26 -2.35
CA ASP A 84 -11.88 -0.67 -3.45
C ASP A 84 -10.49 -0.65 -4.09
N SER A 85 -10.34 -1.18 -5.30
CA SER A 85 -9.05 -1.25 -5.99
C SER A 85 -8.55 0.09 -6.55
N THR A 86 -9.37 1.14 -6.48
CA THR A 86 -9.15 2.47 -7.07
C THR A 86 -9.25 3.63 -6.08
N SER A 87 -10.06 3.48 -5.03
CA SER A 87 -10.32 4.55 -4.07
C SER A 87 -10.55 4.03 -2.66
N ALA A 88 -10.29 4.89 -1.68
CA ALA A 88 -10.56 4.63 -0.27
C ALA A 88 -11.20 5.87 0.38
N VAL A 89 -12.32 5.66 1.07
CA VAL A 89 -13.04 6.68 1.83
C VAL A 89 -12.64 6.56 3.29
N PHE A 90 -12.15 7.67 3.83
CA PHE A 90 -11.70 7.78 5.20
C PHE A 90 -12.47 8.84 5.96
N ARG A 91 -12.44 8.73 7.28
CA ARG A 91 -12.99 9.71 8.22
C ARG A 91 -11.96 10.01 9.28
N PHE A 92 -11.79 11.29 9.62
CA PHE A 92 -10.95 11.70 10.74
C PHE A 92 -11.80 12.32 11.84
N SER A 93 -11.56 11.91 13.09
CA SER A 93 -12.41 12.28 14.23
C SER A 93 -12.24 13.72 14.74
N ASN A 94 -11.45 14.56 14.07
CA ASN A 94 -11.18 15.92 14.50
C ASN A 94 -11.25 16.88 13.32
N ASP A 95 -11.64 18.12 13.59
CA ASP A 95 -11.77 19.17 12.59
C ASP A 95 -10.40 19.74 12.18
N ASN A 96 -10.34 20.37 11.00
CA ASN A 96 -9.19 21.16 10.55
C ASN A 96 -7.83 20.44 10.75
N ALA A 97 -7.77 19.14 10.46
CA ALA A 97 -6.63 18.29 10.75
C ALA A 97 -5.76 18.10 9.50
N HIS A 98 -4.46 18.07 9.72
CA HIS A 98 -3.46 17.70 8.73
C HIS A 98 -2.87 16.35 9.10
N ILE A 99 -3.08 15.38 8.24
CA ILE A 99 -2.69 13.99 8.47
C ILE A 99 -1.87 13.45 7.29
N LYS A 100 -0.95 12.54 7.61
CA LYS A 100 -0.25 11.74 6.60
C LYS A 100 -0.29 10.28 6.97
N PHE A 101 -0.68 9.46 6.01
CA PHE A 101 -0.85 8.03 6.20
C PHE A 101 -0.49 7.25 4.96
N ARG A 102 -0.21 5.96 5.15
CA ARG A 102 0.21 5.05 4.09
C ARG A 102 -0.79 3.93 3.88
N LEU A 103 -1.17 3.63 2.64
CA LEU A 103 -1.93 2.41 2.27
C LEU A 103 -0.98 1.26 1.93
N PHE A 104 -1.36 0.02 2.23
CA PHE A 104 -0.60 -1.18 1.86
C PHE A 104 -1.45 -2.38 1.43
#